data_AF-A0A6G0AFF7-F1
#
_entry.id   AF-A0A6G0AFF7-F1
#
_cell.length_a   1.000
_cell.length_b   1.000
_cell.length_c   1.000
_cell.angle_alpha   90.00
_cell.angle_beta   90.00
_cell.angle_gamma   90.00
#
_symmetry.space_group_name_H-M   'P 1'
#
loop_
_entity.id
_entity.type
_entity.pdbx_description
1 polymer ?
#
loop_
_entity_poly.entity_id
_entity_poly.type
_entity_poly.pdbx_seq_one_letter_code
_entity_poly.pdbx_strand_id
1 'polypeptide(L)'
;MAEPFGENYYSTFSTPPVKKLKERIPLHVGLFIITFITTTVAGVQWISASGGPCELKELLSGLPYSISILLIITFHEFGHYFAAMYHKVKATLPFYIPFPPIPYLINFGTMGAVIRTKTRIHSKKAMFDIGIAGPFAGFIVTIVILIYGFLNIPGIDYLLHIHPDYFEPTYGKEGFALVFGDSILFSSLKEIFVKPGQFFPPMSEIYRYPYLCAGWFGLFITSMNMIPVGQLDGGHISFAMFGDKNHYKISVAASLLMFAFGAVGFADAFLELNLGIGWSGWVFWSLILYFIIKLKHPPVPDVTKLDLGRMFLGYLSFFIFLISFSPMPIMLTLPQ
;
A
#
# COMPACT_ATOMS: atom_id res chain seq x y z
N MET A 1 -60.74 -12.94 -38.64
CA MET A 1 -60.47 -13.59 -37.35
C MET A 1 -59.16 -13.03 -36.85
N ALA A 2 -59.23 -12.12 -35.89
CA ALA A 2 -58.09 -11.49 -35.26
C ALA A 2 -57.85 -12.20 -33.92
N GLU A 3 -56.62 -12.60 -33.64
CA GLU A 3 -56.15 -12.89 -32.28
C GLU A 3 -55.00 -11.93 -31.95
N PRO A 4 -55.03 -11.24 -30.80
CA PRO A 4 -54.00 -10.30 -30.39
C PRO A 4 -52.85 -11.04 -29.70
N PHE A 5 -51.63 -10.87 -30.19
CA PHE A 5 -50.41 -11.24 -29.46
C PHE A 5 -50.18 -10.23 -28.32
N GLY A 6 -50.91 -10.46 -27.23
CA GLY A 6 -50.75 -9.76 -25.96
C GLY A 6 -49.70 -10.42 -25.06
N GLU A 7 -48.84 -9.57 -24.50
CA GLU A 7 -48.45 -9.63 -23.09
C GLU A 7 -47.87 -10.94 -22.56
N ASN A 8 -46.56 -11.20 -22.74
CA ASN A 8 -45.84 -12.12 -21.83
C ASN A 8 -44.31 -11.88 -21.71
N TYR A 9 -43.80 -10.70 -22.08
CA TYR A 9 -42.36 -10.40 -21.99
C TYR A 9 -41.93 -9.54 -20.78
N TYR A 10 -42.82 -9.31 -19.82
CA TYR A 10 -42.48 -8.60 -18.57
C TYR A 10 -42.77 -9.48 -17.35
N SER A 11 -42.08 -10.61 -17.24
CA SER A 11 -42.07 -11.42 -16.02
C SER A 11 -40.69 -11.36 -15.37
N THR A 12 -40.64 -10.59 -14.27
CA THR A 12 -39.87 -10.86 -13.05
C THR A 12 -38.33 -10.79 -13.09
N PHE A 13 -37.79 -9.58 -13.24
CA PHE A 13 -36.57 -9.20 -12.49
C PHE A 13 -36.94 -8.89 -11.03
N SER A 14 -37.46 -9.88 -10.30
CA SER A 14 -37.50 -9.79 -8.85
C SER A 14 -36.06 -9.89 -8.35
N THR A 15 -35.45 -8.73 -8.07
CA THR A 15 -34.21 -8.70 -7.29
C THR A 15 -34.43 -9.55 -6.04
N PRO A 16 -33.63 -10.61 -5.81
CA PRO A 16 -33.80 -11.43 -4.61
C PRO A 16 -33.68 -10.50 -3.39
N PRO A 17 -34.51 -10.69 -2.35
CA PRO A 17 -34.45 -9.85 -1.17
C PRO A 17 -33.02 -9.90 -0.64
N VAL A 18 -32.38 -8.73 -0.60
CA VAL A 18 -31.02 -8.60 -0.06
C VAL A 18 -31.11 -9.04 1.41
N LYS A 19 -30.74 -10.30 1.70
CA LYS A 19 -30.56 -10.76 3.07
C LYS A 19 -29.70 -9.70 3.76
N LYS A 20 -30.24 -9.06 4.81
CA LYS A 20 -29.45 -8.22 5.72
C LYS A 20 -28.36 -9.13 6.28
N LEU A 21 -27.20 -9.15 5.63
CA LEU A 21 -26.01 -9.79 6.16
C LEU A 21 -25.70 -9.07 7.46
N LYS A 22 -26.01 -9.73 8.59
CA LYS A 22 -25.76 -9.22 9.93
C LYS A 22 -24.27 -8.90 10.01
N GLU A 23 -23.93 -7.63 10.12
CA GLU A 23 -22.54 -7.21 10.23
C GLU A 23 -21.98 -7.78 11.52
N ARG A 24 -20.94 -8.61 11.39
CA ARG A 24 -20.28 -9.23 12.54
C ARG A 24 -19.30 -8.19 13.11
N ILE A 25 -19.84 -7.15 13.73
CA ILE A 25 -19.03 -6.10 14.40
C ILE A 25 -17.93 -6.71 15.28
N PRO A 26 -18.17 -7.77 16.08
CA PRO A 26 -17.12 -8.40 16.88
C PRO A 26 -15.94 -8.96 16.04
N LEU A 27 -16.20 -9.42 14.81
CA LEU A 27 -15.14 -9.93 13.93
C LEU A 27 -14.23 -8.79 13.45
N HIS A 28 -14.82 -7.66 13.04
CA HIS A 28 -14.03 -6.49 12.60
C HIS A 28 -13.19 -5.92 13.73
N VAL A 29 -13.78 -5.80 14.92
CA VAL A 29 -13.08 -5.32 16.12
C VAL A 29 -11.99 -6.32 16.54
N GLY A 30 -12.29 -7.62 16.53
CA GLY A 30 -11.32 -8.66 16.86
C GLY A 30 -10.13 -8.66 15.90
N LEU A 31 -10.37 -8.56 14.59
CA LEU A 31 -9.30 -8.45 13.60
C LEU A 31 -8.45 -7.19 13.79
N PHE A 32 -9.09 -6.03 14.04
CA PHE A 32 -8.37 -4.80 14.34
C PHE A 32 -7.46 -4.94 15.56
N ILE A 33 -7.97 -5.54 16.66
CA ILE A 33 -7.17 -5.76 17.88
C ILE A 33 -5.99 -6.69 17.59
N ILE A 34 -6.20 -7.79 16.87
CA ILE A 34 -5.11 -8.72 16.52
C ILE A 34 -4.08 -8.00 15.64
N THR A 35 -4.52 -7.21 14.66
CA THR A 35 -3.62 -6.44 13.80
C THR A 35 -2.85 -5.38 14.60
N PHE A 36 -3.48 -4.73 15.57
CA PHE A 36 -2.81 -3.80 16.48
C PHE A 36 -1.71 -4.48 17.29
N ILE A 37 -1.96 -5.70 17.78
CA ILE A 37 -0.95 -6.48 18.49
C ILE A 37 0.20 -6.85 17.53
N THR A 38 -0.10 -7.37 16.34
CA THR A 38 0.95 -7.80 15.41
C THR A 38 1.77 -6.63 14.87
N THR A 39 1.17 -5.48 14.58
CA THR A 39 1.91 -4.27 14.18
C THR A 39 2.72 -3.68 15.32
N THR A 40 2.25 -3.78 16.57
CA THR A 40 3.05 -3.31 17.71
C THR A 40 4.27 -4.20 17.92
N VAL A 41 4.13 -5.52 17.80
CA VAL A 41 5.27 -6.44 17.86
C VAL A 41 6.24 -6.21 16.70
N ALA A 42 5.75 -6.00 15.47
CA ALA A 42 6.59 -5.63 14.35
C ALA A 42 7.34 -4.30 14.60
N GLY A 43 6.67 -3.31 15.20
CA GLY A 43 7.30 -2.06 15.60
C GLY A 43 8.47 -2.24 16.58
N VAL A 44 8.32 -3.14 17.55
CA VAL A 44 9.44 -3.50 18.45
C VAL A 44 10.57 -4.16 17.66
N GLN A 45 10.26 -5.10 16.76
CA GLN A 45 11.26 -5.76 15.91
C GLN A 45 12.03 -4.80 15.01
N TRP A 46 11.39 -3.71 14.57
CA TRP A 46 12.05 -2.69 13.76
C TRP A 46 13.03 -1.83 14.57
N ILE A 47 12.77 -1.62 15.86
CA ILE A 47 13.60 -0.79 16.75
C ILE A 47 14.70 -1.63 17.40
N SER A 48 14.37 -2.84 17.85
CA SER A 48 15.27 -3.70 18.59
C SER A 48 16.26 -4.40 17.66
N ALA A 49 17.56 -4.29 17.96
CA ALA A 49 18.61 -5.06 17.28
C ALA A 49 18.53 -6.57 17.62
N SER A 50 17.85 -6.92 18.71
CA SER A 50 17.75 -8.28 19.24
C SER A 50 16.62 -9.04 18.54
N GLY A 51 16.95 -10.07 17.76
CA GLY A 51 15.97 -11.02 17.19
C GLY A 51 15.29 -11.95 18.22
N GLY A 52 15.24 -11.53 19.49
CA GLY A 52 14.70 -12.30 20.61
C GLY A 52 13.17 -12.16 20.78
N PRO A 53 12.57 -12.96 21.68
CA PRO A 53 11.16 -12.85 21.99
C PRO A 53 10.83 -11.48 22.62
N CYS A 54 9.78 -10.82 22.10
CA CYS A 54 9.36 -9.50 22.54
C CYS A 54 8.94 -9.51 24.02
N GLU A 55 9.63 -8.74 24.86
CA GLU A 55 9.21 -8.54 26.25
C GLU A 55 8.02 -7.58 26.34
N LEU A 56 7.13 -7.81 27.32
CA LEU A 56 5.96 -6.95 27.53
C LEU A 56 6.34 -5.48 27.81
N LYS A 57 7.50 -5.25 28.41
CA LYS A 57 8.02 -3.90 28.70
C LYS A 57 8.42 -3.14 27.44
N GLU A 58 8.85 -3.85 26.39
CA GLU A 58 9.27 -3.26 25.13
C GLU A 58 8.09 -2.92 24.23
N LEU A 59 6.91 -3.49 24.46
CA LEU A 59 5.73 -3.26 23.63
C LEU A 59 5.37 -1.77 23.46
N LEU A 60 5.70 -0.93 24.47
CA LEU A 60 5.50 0.51 24.40
C LEU A 60 6.36 1.19 23.33
N SER A 61 7.55 0.67 23.02
CA SER A 61 8.42 1.24 21.99
C SER A 61 7.87 1.01 20.57
N GLY A 62 7.10 -0.05 20.36
CA GLY A 62 6.46 -0.35 19.08
C GLY A 62 5.19 0.46 18.78
N LEU A 63 4.62 1.14 19.78
CA LEU A 63 3.36 1.90 19.63
C LEU A 63 3.43 3.03 18.59
N PRO A 64 4.49 3.86 18.53
CA PRO A 64 4.61 4.89 17.50
C PRO A 64 4.50 4.32 16.07
N TYR A 65 5.09 3.15 15.82
CA TYR A 65 4.98 2.48 14.53
C TYR A 65 3.55 1.96 14.29
N SER A 66 3.00 1.18 15.23
CA SER A 66 1.69 0.54 15.05
C SER A 66 0.56 1.54 14.89
N ILE A 67 0.57 2.63 15.69
CA ILE A 67 -0.40 3.72 15.58
C ILE A 67 -0.27 4.39 14.21
N SER A 68 0.96 4.71 13.78
CA SER A 68 1.21 5.38 12.50
C SER A 68 0.73 4.55 11.32
N ILE A 69 1.11 3.28 11.23
CA ILE A 69 0.75 2.44 10.09
C ILE A 69 -0.76 2.12 10.07
N LEU A 70 -1.35 1.88 11.24
CA LEU A 70 -2.78 1.65 11.32
C LEU A 70 -3.56 2.89 10.96
N LEU A 71 -3.13 4.10 11.33
CA LEU A 71 -3.77 5.33 10.89
C LEU A 71 -3.77 5.45 9.36
N ILE A 72 -2.64 5.17 8.70
CA ILE A 72 -2.54 5.21 7.24
C ILE A 72 -3.55 4.24 6.61
N ILE A 73 -3.53 2.97 7.02
CA ILE A 73 -4.42 1.92 6.48
C ILE A 73 -5.88 2.22 6.79
N THR A 74 -6.17 2.70 8.01
CA THR A 74 -7.52 3.05 8.46
C THR A 74 -8.08 4.16 7.58
N PHE A 75 -7.37 5.26 7.41
CA PHE A 75 -7.84 6.38 6.58
C PHE A 75 -7.99 5.97 5.11
N HIS A 76 -7.11 5.10 4.60
CA HIS A 76 -7.24 4.54 3.26
C HIS A 76 -8.55 3.76 3.09
N GLU A 77 -8.81 2.75 3.93
CA GLU A 77 -10.04 1.96 3.81
C GLU A 77 -11.30 2.75 4.11
N PHE A 78 -11.25 3.67 5.08
CA PHE A 78 -12.39 4.54 5.36
C PHE A 78 -12.65 5.55 4.24
N GLY A 79 -11.61 5.99 3.50
CA GLY A 79 -11.76 6.78 2.28
C GLY A 79 -12.63 6.06 1.25
N HIS A 80 -12.33 4.79 0.98
CA HIS A 80 -13.18 3.95 0.13
C HIS A 80 -14.59 3.78 0.69
N TYR A 81 -14.71 3.50 1.99
CA TYR A 81 -15.99 3.28 2.66
C TYR A 81 -16.92 4.49 2.56
N PHE A 82 -16.42 5.70 2.83
CA PHE A 82 -17.21 6.93 2.76
C PHE A 82 -17.57 7.29 1.32
N ALA A 83 -16.67 7.10 0.36
CA ALA A 83 -16.99 7.27 -1.06
C ALA A 83 -18.06 6.28 -1.54
N ALA A 84 -17.98 5.03 -1.10
CA ALA A 84 -19.00 4.02 -1.39
C ALA A 84 -20.35 4.42 -0.79
N MET A 85 -20.36 4.91 0.46
CA MET A 85 -21.57 5.41 1.11
C MET A 85 -22.19 6.59 0.36
N TYR A 86 -21.38 7.57 -0.06
CA TYR A 86 -21.83 8.71 -0.86
C TYR A 86 -22.52 8.26 -2.15
N HIS A 87 -21.97 7.25 -2.83
CA HIS A 87 -22.54 6.65 -4.04
C HIS A 87 -23.61 5.59 -3.80
N LYS A 88 -24.07 5.42 -2.55
CA LYS A 88 -25.07 4.42 -2.15
C LYS A 88 -24.68 2.97 -2.48
N VAL A 89 -23.37 2.71 -2.59
CA VAL A 89 -22.78 1.38 -2.74
C VAL A 89 -22.60 0.80 -1.35
N LYS A 90 -23.21 -0.35 -1.07
CA LYS A 90 -23.08 -1.01 0.24
C LYS A 90 -21.68 -1.63 0.35
N ALA A 91 -20.92 -1.24 1.36
CA ALA A 91 -19.63 -1.83 1.71
C ALA A 91 -19.67 -2.42 3.14
N THR A 92 -18.71 -3.28 3.48
CA THR A 92 -18.45 -3.67 4.88
C THR A 92 -17.56 -2.64 5.58
N LEU A 93 -17.50 -2.72 6.90
CA LEU A 93 -16.35 -2.18 7.63
C LEU A 93 -15.05 -2.87 7.18
N PRO A 94 -13.88 -2.25 7.40
CA PRO A 94 -12.60 -2.84 7.03
C PRO A 94 -12.35 -4.18 7.74
N PHE A 95 -11.84 -5.15 6.99
CA PHE A 95 -11.26 -6.37 7.54
C PHE A 95 -9.75 -6.18 7.58
N TYR A 96 -9.21 -5.93 8.77
CA TYR A 96 -7.76 -5.87 8.96
C TYR A 96 -7.16 -7.27 8.82
N ILE A 97 -6.02 -7.35 8.15
CA ILE A 97 -5.33 -8.60 7.87
C ILE A 97 -4.05 -8.61 8.71
N PRO A 98 -4.07 -9.23 9.90
CA PRO A 98 -2.88 -9.34 10.73
C PRO A 98 -1.85 -10.22 10.05
N PHE A 99 -0.58 -9.85 10.18
CA PHE A 99 0.53 -10.68 9.76
C PHE A 99 1.40 -10.96 10.98
N PRO A 100 1.36 -12.19 11.53
CA PRO A 100 2.09 -12.49 12.75
C PRO A 100 3.61 -12.43 12.50
N PRO A 101 4.41 -12.09 13.53
CA PRO A 101 5.87 -12.10 13.44
C PRO A 101 6.36 -13.52 13.11
N ILE A 102 6.96 -13.68 11.93
CA ILE A 102 7.60 -14.93 11.49
C ILE A 102 9.12 -14.68 11.48
N PRO A 103 9.92 -15.47 12.20
CA PRO A 103 11.38 -15.34 12.20
C PRO A 103 11.95 -15.37 10.79
N TYR A 104 12.98 -14.56 10.53
CA TYR A 104 13.70 -14.45 9.25
C TYR A 104 12.91 -13.88 8.05
N LEU A 105 11.64 -13.53 8.22
CA LEU A 105 10.83 -12.88 7.19
C LEU A 105 10.64 -11.40 7.52
N ILE A 106 10.81 -10.52 6.52
CA ILE A 106 10.52 -9.09 6.65
C ILE A 106 9.05 -8.92 7.03
N ASN A 107 8.79 -8.30 8.18
CA ASN A 107 7.46 -8.27 8.79
C ASN A 107 7.00 -6.84 9.10
N PHE A 108 5.91 -6.41 8.47
CA PHE A 108 5.27 -5.11 8.74
C PHE A 108 4.08 -5.21 9.71
N GLY A 109 3.85 -6.39 10.30
CA GLY A 109 2.77 -6.69 11.24
C GLY A 109 1.37 -6.77 10.62
N THR A 110 1.22 -6.43 9.35
CA THR A 110 -0.06 -6.46 8.63
C THR A 110 0.15 -6.63 7.12
N MET A 111 -0.81 -7.28 6.46
CA MET A 111 -0.93 -7.29 4.99
C MET A 111 -1.87 -6.18 4.49
N GLY A 112 -2.25 -5.24 5.36
CA GLY A 112 -3.22 -4.18 5.08
C GLY A 112 -4.61 -4.49 5.64
N ALA A 113 -5.60 -3.82 5.09
CA ALA A 113 -7.01 -4.06 5.38
C ALA A 113 -7.79 -4.02 4.08
N VAL A 114 -8.98 -4.61 4.07
CA VAL A 114 -9.83 -4.60 2.87
C VAL A 114 -11.29 -4.37 3.24
N ILE A 115 -11.96 -3.50 2.50
CA ILE A 115 -13.43 -3.45 2.49
C ILE A 115 -14.01 -4.39 1.43
N ARG A 116 -15.16 -4.98 1.72
CA ARG A 116 -15.91 -5.79 0.75
C ARG A 116 -17.12 -5.02 0.24
N THR A 117 -17.16 -4.78 -1.07
CA THR A 117 -18.36 -4.26 -1.73
C THR A 117 -19.44 -5.34 -1.80
N LYS A 118 -20.64 -5.04 -1.28
CA LYS A 118 -21.80 -5.95 -1.20
C LYS A 118 -22.77 -5.79 -2.38
N THR A 119 -22.67 -4.69 -3.10
CA THR A 119 -23.51 -4.36 -4.26
C THR A 119 -22.63 -4.04 -5.46
N ARG A 120 -23.10 -4.37 -6.66
CA ARG A 120 -22.37 -4.05 -7.90
C ARG A 120 -22.29 -2.53 -8.07
N ILE A 121 -21.12 -2.05 -8.50
CA ILE A 121 -20.93 -0.64 -8.87
C ILE A 121 -21.47 -0.48 -10.29
N HIS A 122 -22.51 0.33 -10.43
CA HIS A 122 -23.18 0.51 -11.72
C HIS A 122 -22.64 1.69 -12.52
N SER A 123 -22.03 2.70 -11.88
CA SER A 123 -21.54 3.91 -12.53
C SER A 123 -20.01 4.00 -12.57
N LYS A 124 -19.45 4.48 -13.69
CA LYS A 124 -18.02 4.80 -13.81
C LYS A 124 -17.59 5.91 -12.86
N LYS A 125 -18.46 6.90 -12.61
CA LYS A 125 -18.18 7.98 -11.66
C LYS A 125 -18.06 7.46 -10.24
N ALA A 126 -18.98 6.57 -9.84
CA ALA A 126 -18.92 5.92 -8.53
C ALA A 126 -17.65 5.07 -8.39
N MET A 127 -17.29 4.30 -9.43
CA MET A 127 -16.06 3.51 -9.43
C MET A 127 -14.81 4.39 -9.30
N PHE A 128 -14.75 5.47 -10.07
CA PHE A 128 -13.64 6.42 -10.02
C PHE A 128 -13.51 7.05 -8.63
N ASP A 129 -14.60 7.58 -8.08
CA ASP A 129 -14.60 8.27 -6.79
C ASP A 129 -14.24 7.30 -5.64
N ILE A 130 -14.74 6.07 -5.69
CA ILE A 130 -14.36 5.04 -4.71
C ILE A 130 -12.88 4.70 -4.86
N GLY A 131 -12.40 4.46 -6.08
CA GLY A 131 -11.00 4.10 -6.34
C GLY A 131 -10.01 5.19 -5.93
N ILE A 132 -10.35 6.46 -6.04
CA ILE A 132 -9.42 7.56 -5.70
C ILE A 132 -9.45 7.96 -4.21
N ALA A 133 -10.62 7.84 -3.55
CA ALA A 133 -10.79 8.36 -2.20
C ALA A 133 -9.89 7.68 -1.16
N GLY A 134 -9.70 6.36 -1.25
CA GLY A 134 -8.85 5.62 -0.32
C GLY A 134 -7.37 6.00 -0.45
N PRO A 135 -6.74 5.84 -1.63
CA PRO A 135 -5.37 6.26 -1.87
C PRO A 135 -5.11 7.71 -1.44
N PHE A 136 -6.00 8.65 -1.72
CA PHE A 136 -5.82 10.04 -1.33
C PHE A 136 -5.86 10.23 0.19
N ALA A 137 -6.81 9.61 0.88
CA ALA A 137 -6.91 9.70 2.34
C ALA A 137 -5.68 9.09 3.02
N GLY A 138 -5.27 7.89 2.60
CA GLY A 138 -4.05 7.23 3.12
C GLY A 138 -2.78 8.02 2.82
N PHE A 139 -2.66 8.57 1.62
CA PHE A 139 -1.50 9.37 1.20
C PHE A 139 -1.35 10.67 2.00
N ILE A 140 -2.46 11.39 2.26
CA ILE A 140 -2.43 12.60 3.09
C ILE A 140 -1.92 12.27 4.50
N VAL A 141 -2.43 11.21 5.13
CA VAL A 141 -1.97 10.76 6.46
C VAL A 141 -0.50 10.33 6.41
N THR A 142 -0.08 9.67 5.34
CA THR A 142 1.32 9.28 5.12
C THR A 142 2.25 10.49 5.06
N ILE A 143 1.88 11.55 4.33
CA ILE A 143 2.63 12.80 4.28
C ILE A 143 2.73 13.42 5.68
N VAL A 144 1.63 13.49 6.42
CA VAL A 144 1.63 14.08 7.78
C VAL A 144 2.58 13.32 8.71
N ILE A 145 2.56 11.99 8.67
CA ILE A 145 3.45 11.14 9.46
C ILE A 145 4.91 11.29 9.02
N LEU A 146 5.18 11.35 7.72
CA LEU A 146 6.53 11.59 7.21
C LEU A 146 7.07 12.94 7.65
N ILE A 147 6.30 14.02 7.48
CA ILE A 147 6.69 15.36 7.94
C ILE A 147 6.97 15.33 9.43
N TYR A 148 6.09 14.73 10.23
CA TYR A 148 6.33 14.58 11.67
C TYR A 148 7.61 13.79 11.96
N GLY A 149 7.86 12.70 11.23
CA GLY A 149 9.07 11.90 11.32
C GLY A 149 10.33 12.69 11.01
N PHE A 150 10.33 13.46 9.92
CA PHE A 150 11.46 14.32 9.53
C PHE A 150 11.75 15.45 10.52
N LEU A 151 10.70 16.00 11.14
CA LEU A 151 10.84 17.07 12.14
C LEU A 151 11.29 16.56 13.51
N ASN A 152 11.05 15.28 13.82
CA ASN A 152 11.34 14.67 15.13
C ASN A 152 12.37 13.54 15.04
N ILE A 153 13.36 13.67 14.14
CA ILE A 153 14.43 12.68 14.02
C ILE A 153 15.32 12.76 15.27
N PRO A 154 15.44 11.67 16.05
CA PRO A 154 16.42 11.56 17.12
C PRO A 154 17.85 11.77 16.61
N GLY A 155 18.71 12.34 17.46
CA GLY A 155 20.13 12.49 17.17
C GLY A 155 20.86 11.16 17.07
N ILE A 156 22.15 11.22 16.75
CA ILE A 156 23.00 10.04 16.57
C ILE A 156 23.07 9.15 17.80
N ASP A 157 22.87 9.70 19.00
CA ASP A 157 22.84 8.95 20.26
C ASP A 157 21.76 7.86 20.28
N TYR A 158 20.63 8.10 19.61
CA TYR A 158 19.58 7.08 19.47
C TYR A 158 20.07 5.88 18.67
N LEU A 159 20.78 6.13 17.56
CA LEU A 159 21.36 5.07 16.76
C LEU A 159 22.44 4.31 17.53
N LEU A 160 23.30 5.02 18.26
CA LEU A 160 24.35 4.42 19.08
C LEU A 160 23.80 3.64 20.28
N HIS A 161 22.62 3.97 20.78
CA HIS A 161 21.95 3.17 21.79
C HIS A 161 21.48 1.82 21.24
N ILE A 162 21.07 1.76 19.96
CA ILE A 162 20.65 0.51 19.30
C ILE A 162 21.87 -0.30 18.86
N HIS A 163 22.85 0.38 18.29
CA HIS A 163 24.09 -0.18 17.75
C HIS A 163 25.30 0.56 18.34
N PRO A 164 25.76 0.20 19.56
CA PRO A 164 26.93 0.83 20.18
C PRO A 164 28.21 0.69 19.35
N ASP A 165 28.27 -0.39 18.57
CA ASP A 165 29.34 -0.76 17.66
C ASP A 165 29.19 -0.11 16.27
N TYR A 166 28.20 0.76 16.02
CA TYR A 166 27.90 1.33 14.68
C TYR A 166 29.12 1.94 13.96
N PHE A 167 30.05 2.53 14.70
CA PHE A 167 31.28 3.13 14.16
C PHE A 167 32.48 2.18 14.12
N GLU A 168 32.34 0.96 14.62
CA GLU A 168 33.39 -0.04 14.57
C GLU A 168 33.53 -0.60 13.15
N PRO A 169 34.76 -0.89 12.68
CA PRO A 169 34.99 -1.46 11.35
C PRO A 169 34.35 -2.85 11.13
N THR A 170 33.83 -3.47 12.18
CA THR A 170 33.14 -4.77 12.20
C THR A 170 31.62 -4.64 12.05
N TYR A 171 31.06 -3.45 12.22
CA TYR A 171 29.61 -3.23 12.10
C TYR A 171 29.09 -3.60 10.71
N GLY A 172 28.02 -4.40 10.67
CA GLY A 172 27.41 -4.84 9.42
C GLY A 172 28.19 -5.91 8.64
N LYS A 173 29.32 -6.42 9.17
CA LYS A 173 30.08 -7.52 8.54
C LYS A 173 29.53 -8.92 8.83
N GLU A 174 28.69 -9.04 9.85
CA GLU A 174 28.10 -10.31 10.26
C GLU A 174 26.58 -10.32 10.01
N GLY A 175 26.18 -10.36 8.74
CA GLY A 175 24.77 -10.55 8.35
C GLY A 175 24.36 -9.83 7.08
N PHE A 176 23.18 -10.17 6.58
CA PHE A 176 22.55 -9.41 5.49
C PHE A 176 22.11 -8.04 6.01
N ALA A 177 22.53 -6.97 5.34
CA ALA A 177 22.05 -5.63 5.65
C ALA A 177 20.80 -5.32 4.83
N LEU A 178 19.70 -5.08 5.53
CA LEU A 178 18.46 -4.58 4.93
C LEU A 178 18.61 -3.07 4.69
N VAL A 179 18.34 -2.63 3.46
CA VAL A 179 18.36 -1.22 3.09
C VAL A 179 17.03 -0.85 2.42
N PHE A 180 16.40 0.23 2.88
CA PHE A 180 15.20 0.76 2.25
C PHE A 180 15.57 1.62 1.04
N GLY A 181 14.82 1.49 -0.04
CA GLY A 181 14.98 2.34 -1.21
C GLY A 181 14.30 3.68 -1.03
N ASP A 182 14.82 4.71 -1.68
CA ASP A 182 14.15 6.00 -1.74
C ASP A 182 13.04 6.03 -2.80
N SER A 183 12.01 6.83 -2.55
CA SER A 183 11.08 7.32 -3.58
C SER A 183 11.35 8.80 -3.81
N ILE A 184 10.90 9.33 -4.96
CA ILE A 184 11.10 10.76 -5.28
C ILE A 184 10.54 11.63 -4.17
N LEU A 185 9.33 11.31 -3.67
CA LEU A 185 8.70 12.06 -2.59
C LEU A 185 9.50 11.96 -1.29
N PHE A 186 9.99 10.78 -0.92
CA PHE A 186 10.79 10.62 0.30
C PHE A 186 12.08 11.44 0.23
N SER A 187 12.81 11.37 -0.89
CA SER A 187 14.03 12.16 -1.11
C SER A 187 13.75 13.67 -1.10
N SER A 188 12.67 14.12 -1.75
CA SER A 188 12.29 15.53 -1.74
C SER A 188 11.94 16.02 -0.34
N LEU A 189 11.20 15.23 0.45
CA LEU A 189 10.89 15.59 1.84
C LEU A 189 12.17 15.63 2.69
N LYS A 190 13.09 14.68 2.50
CA LYS A 190 14.40 14.69 3.15
C LYS A 190 15.16 15.98 2.85
N GLU A 191 15.25 16.38 1.58
CA GLU A 191 15.93 17.63 1.19
C GLU A 191 15.28 18.90 1.75
N ILE A 192 13.94 18.91 1.89
CA ILE A 192 13.19 20.06 2.40
C ILE A 192 13.34 20.20 3.93
N PHE A 193 13.28 19.09 4.66
CA PHE A 193 13.18 19.11 6.12
C PHE A 193 14.50 18.87 6.86
N VAL A 194 15.49 18.23 6.23
CA VAL A 194 16.79 17.94 6.84
C VAL A 194 17.79 19.04 6.47
N LYS A 195 18.29 19.77 7.48
CA LYS A 195 19.25 20.86 7.25
C LYS A 195 20.64 20.33 6.89
N PRO A 196 21.43 21.05 6.08
CA PRO A 196 22.84 20.71 5.85
C PRO A 196 23.60 20.60 7.18
N GLY A 197 24.28 19.47 7.39
CA GLY A 197 25.04 19.19 8.62
C GLY A 197 24.21 18.62 9.78
N GLN A 198 22.89 18.51 9.65
CA GLN A 198 22.06 17.76 10.60
C GLN A 198 22.26 16.26 10.36
N PHE A 199 22.41 15.49 11.43
CA PHE A 199 22.44 14.04 11.35
C PHE A 199 21.12 13.51 10.76
N PHE A 200 21.23 12.63 9.77
CA PHE A 200 20.12 11.88 9.22
C PHE A 200 20.55 10.41 9.10
N PRO A 201 19.76 9.46 9.62
CA PRO A 201 20.12 8.05 9.55
C PRO A 201 20.24 7.60 8.09
N PRO A 202 21.23 6.74 7.75
CA PRO A 202 21.30 6.16 6.43
C PRO A 202 20.05 5.32 6.14
N MET A 203 19.76 5.07 4.87
CA MET A 203 18.63 4.25 4.45
C MET A 203 18.66 2.81 4.99
N SER A 204 19.85 2.33 5.35
CA SER A 204 20.06 1.06 6.04
C SER A 204 19.56 1.05 7.47
N GLU A 205 19.24 2.22 8.05
CA GLU A 205 18.84 2.43 9.44
C GLU A 205 17.44 3.05 9.63
N ILE A 206 16.82 3.56 8.56
CA ILE A 206 15.54 4.29 8.65
C ILE A 206 14.41 3.47 9.26
N TYR A 207 14.40 2.15 9.08
CA TYR A 207 13.36 1.31 9.67
C TYR A 207 13.38 1.31 11.20
N ARG A 208 14.51 1.65 11.85
CA ARG A 208 14.58 1.84 13.31
C ARG A 208 13.85 3.08 13.80
N TYR A 209 13.41 3.95 12.90
CA TYR A 209 12.74 5.22 13.20
C TYR A 209 11.24 5.07 12.90
N PRO A 210 10.38 4.87 13.92
CA PRO A 210 9.01 4.38 13.73
C PRO A 210 8.16 5.19 12.75
N TYR A 211 8.23 6.52 12.82
CA TYR A 211 7.45 7.41 11.95
C TYR A 211 7.98 7.41 10.50
N LEU A 212 9.30 7.40 10.31
CA LEU A 212 9.90 7.32 8.98
C LEU A 212 9.65 5.94 8.36
N CYS A 213 9.77 4.87 9.15
CA CYS A 213 9.45 3.51 8.73
C CYS A 213 7.98 3.37 8.31
N ALA A 214 7.05 3.82 9.15
CA ALA A 214 5.62 3.76 8.84
C ALA A 214 5.24 4.64 7.64
N GLY A 215 5.81 5.84 7.54
CA GLY A 215 5.61 6.74 6.42
C GLY A 215 6.17 6.19 5.10
N TRP A 216 7.37 5.61 5.14
CA TRP A 216 7.96 4.92 3.99
C TRP A 216 7.07 3.76 3.53
N PHE A 217 6.59 2.94 4.46
CA PHE A 217 5.68 1.84 4.13
C PHE A 217 4.31 2.35 3.63
N GLY A 218 3.84 3.50 4.12
CA GLY A 218 2.66 4.19 3.60
C GLY A 218 2.82 4.62 2.14
N LEU A 219 3.98 5.13 1.74
CA LEU A 219 4.29 5.43 0.34
C LEU A 219 4.33 4.16 -0.50
N PHE A 220 4.91 3.10 0.05
CA PHE A 220 4.94 1.79 -0.60
C PHE A 220 3.52 1.26 -0.85
N ILE A 221 2.65 1.19 0.18
CA ILE A 221 1.25 0.76 0.05
C ILE A 221 0.50 1.64 -0.96
N THR A 222 0.66 2.97 -0.87
CA THR A 222 0.02 3.91 -1.80
C THR A 222 0.43 3.60 -3.23
N SER A 223 1.73 3.41 -3.48
CA SER A 223 2.23 3.08 -4.81
C SER A 223 1.67 1.76 -5.32
N MET A 224 1.58 0.73 -4.46
CA MET A 224 1.06 -0.59 -4.79
C MET A 224 -0.41 -0.55 -5.20
N ASN A 225 -1.25 0.13 -4.42
CA ASN A 225 -2.67 0.26 -4.72
C ASN A 225 -2.93 1.12 -5.96
N MET A 226 -2.05 2.08 -6.24
CA MET A 226 -2.17 2.99 -7.37
C MET A 226 -1.58 2.47 -8.69
N ILE A 227 -1.01 1.25 -8.72
CA ILE A 227 -0.61 0.60 -9.96
C ILE A 227 -1.84 0.49 -10.88
N PRO A 228 -1.77 0.94 -12.16
CA PRO A 228 -2.92 0.97 -13.05
C PRO A 228 -3.22 -0.40 -13.67
N VAL A 229 -3.46 -1.42 -12.84
CA VAL A 229 -3.64 -2.81 -13.24
C VAL A 229 -4.87 -3.43 -12.59
N GLY A 230 -5.70 -4.09 -13.40
CA GLY A 230 -6.76 -4.97 -12.92
C GLY A 230 -7.74 -4.29 -11.97
N GLN A 231 -7.99 -4.90 -10.82
CA GLN A 231 -8.90 -4.42 -9.79
C GLN A 231 -8.23 -3.62 -8.66
N LEU A 232 -6.97 -3.23 -8.82
CA LEU A 232 -6.35 -2.27 -7.91
C LEU A 232 -7.03 -0.90 -8.05
N ASP A 233 -6.82 -0.02 -7.08
CA ASP A 233 -7.40 1.33 -7.09
C ASP A 233 -6.97 2.14 -8.33
N GLY A 234 -5.68 2.09 -8.67
CA GLY A 234 -5.16 2.65 -9.91
C GLY A 234 -5.79 2.02 -11.17
N GLY A 235 -6.16 0.74 -11.08
CA GLY A 235 -6.89 0.03 -12.13
C GLY A 235 -8.31 0.55 -12.32
N HIS A 236 -9.05 0.77 -11.23
CA HIS A 236 -10.37 1.40 -11.25
C HIS A 236 -10.33 2.81 -11.86
N ILE A 237 -9.33 3.61 -11.49
CA ILE A 237 -9.11 4.97 -12.01
C ILE A 237 -8.79 4.93 -13.51
N SER A 238 -7.80 4.13 -13.91
CA SER A 238 -7.40 3.96 -15.31
C SER A 238 -8.54 3.47 -16.20
N PHE A 239 -9.30 2.47 -15.73
CA PHE A 239 -10.48 1.97 -16.42
C PHE A 239 -11.57 3.03 -16.58
N ALA A 240 -11.87 3.78 -15.53
CA ALA A 240 -12.91 4.82 -15.58
C ALA A 240 -12.53 5.99 -16.51
N MET A 241 -11.25 6.38 -16.54
CA MET A 241 -10.75 7.48 -17.39
C MET A 241 -10.63 7.08 -18.86
N PHE A 242 -10.00 5.94 -19.15
CA PHE A 242 -9.57 5.60 -20.51
C PHE A 242 -10.40 4.52 -21.18
N GLY A 243 -11.28 3.85 -20.42
CA GLY A 243 -12.10 2.74 -20.89
C GLY A 243 -11.32 1.43 -21.07
N ASP A 244 -12.05 0.35 -21.33
CA ASP A 244 -11.55 -1.04 -21.30
C ASP A 244 -10.30 -1.27 -22.16
N LYS A 245 -10.34 -0.85 -23.44
CA LYS A 245 -9.24 -1.11 -24.40
C LYS A 245 -7.94 -0.40 -24.01
N ASN A 246 -8.01 0.85 -23.59
CA ASN A 246 -6.82 1.63 -23.24
C ASN A 246 -6.31 1.25 -21.85
N HIS A 247 -7.22 1.01 -20.90
CA HIS A 247 -6.85 0.46 -19.60
C HIS A 247 -6.08 -0.85 -19.75
N TYR A 248 -6.54 -1.79 -20.58
CA TYR A 248 -5.81 -3.04 -20.81
C TYR A 248 -4.38 -2.82 -21.31
N LYS A 249 -4.18 -1.88 -22.26
CA LYS A 249 -2.84 -1.51 -22.74
C LYS A 249 -1.97 -0.93 -21.61
N ILE A 250 -2.56 -0.05 -20.79
CA ILE A 250 -1.88 0.54 -19.63
C ILE A 250 -1.50 -0.55 -18.61
N SER A 251 -2.42 -1.47 -18.30
CA SER A 251 -2.18 -2.59 -17.38
C SER A 251 -1.05 -3.49 -17.87
N VAL A 252 -1.01 -3.80 -19.16
CA VAL A 252 0.07 -4.58 -19.79
C VAL A 252 1.40 -3.83 -19.69
N ALA A 253 1.42 -2.54 -20.06
CA ALA A 253 2.63 -1.72 -20.00
C ALA A 253 3.17 -1.59 -18.56
N ALA A 254 2.31 -1.32 -17.59
CA ALA A 254 2.69 -1.23 -16.17
C ALA A 254 3.23 -2.57 -15.66
N SER A 255 2.57 -3.69 -15.97
CA SER A 255 3.02 -5.02 -15.54
C SER A 255 4.35 -5.41 -16.18
N LEU A 256 4.55 -5.10 -17.46
CA LEU A 256 5.83 -5.35 -18.14
C LEU A 256 6.96 -4.48 -17.57
N LEU A 257 6.69 -3.21 -17.25
CA LEU A 257 7.67 -2.34 -16.62
C LEU A 257 8.08 -2.87 -15.23
N MET A 258 7.11 -3.32 -14.43
CA MET A 258 7.40 -3.94 -13.13
C MET A 258 8.18 -5.24 -13.28
N PHE A 259 7.80 -6.09 -14.24
CA PHE A 259 8.56 -7.30 -14.54
C PHE A 259 9.99 -6.97 -14.98
N ALA A 260 10.19 -5.92 -15.78
CA ALA A 260 11.52 -5.47 -16.19
C ALA A 260 12.36 -5.03 -14.99
N PHE A 261 11.83 -4.18 -14.10
CA PHE A 261 12.52 -3.82 -12.85
C PHE A 261 12.82 -5.05 -11.98
N GLY A 262 11.91 -6.01 -11.93
CA GLY A 262 12.11 -7.26 -11.21
C GLY A 262 13.19 -8.13 -11.82
N ALA A 263 13.21 -8.27 -13.15
CA ALA A 263 14.18 -9.06 -13.88
C ALA A 263 15.59 -8.44 -13.78
N VAL A 264 15.70 -7.12 -13.84
CA VAL A 264 16.96 -6.42 -13.57
C VAL A 264 17.40 -6.64 -12.13
N GLY A 265 16.52 -6.50 -11.13
CA GLY A 265 16.87 -6.77 -9.74
C GLY A 265 17.26 -8.23 -9.46
N PHE A 266 16.65 -9.18 -10.17
CA PHE A 266 17.04 -10.60 -10.11
C PHE A 266 18.41 -10.85 -10.76
N ALA A 267 18.65 -10.26 -11.94
CA ALA A 267 19.93 -10.35 -12.61
C ALA A 267 21.05 -9.69 -11.79
N ASP A 268 20.80 -8.52 -11.20
CA ASP A 268 21.73 -7.81 -10.34
C ASP A 268 22.12 -8.65 -9.11
N ALA A 269 21.13 -9.27 -8.45
CA ALA A 269 21.37 -10.15 -7.31
C ALA A 269 22.08 -11.46 -7.67
N PHE A 270 21.84 -12.02 -8.87
CA PHE A 270 22.41 -13.31 -9.29
C PHE A 270 23.79 -13.18 -9.94
N LEU A 271 24.03 -12.07 -10.64
CA LEU A 271 25.25 -11.83 -11.42
C LEU A 271 26.18 -10.77 -10.77
N GLU A 272 25.81 -10.25 -9.60
CA GLU A 272 26.59 -9.26 -8.83
C GLU A 272 26.98 -8.01 -9.66
N LEU A 273 26.05 -7.53 -10.51
CA LEU A 273 26.33 -6.50 -11.50
C LEU A 273 26.45 -5.08 -10.90
N ASN A 274 25.99 -4.87 -9.67
CA ASN A 274 25.96 -3.58 -8.97
C ASN A 274 25.26 -2.47 -9.78
N LEU A 275 24.18 -2.81 -10.49
CA LEU A 275 23.40 -1.88 -11.31
C LEU A 275 22.61 -0.89 -10.45
N GLY A 276 22.24 -1.27 -9.23
CA GLY A 276 21.53 -0.41 -8.28
C GLY A 276 20.13 0.00 -8.74
N ILE A 277 19.51 -0.77 -9.65
CA ILE A 277 18.18 -0.49 -10.20
C ILE A 277 17.35 -1.78 -10.20
N GLY A 278 16.16 -1.71 -9.60
CA GLY A 278 15.20 -2.81 -9.62
C GLY A 278 15.29 -3.73 -8.40
N TRP A 279 14.15 -4.30 -8.02
CA TRP A 279 14.02 -5.23 -6.90
C TRP A 279 13.37 -6.53 -7.36
N SER A 280 13.99 -7.67 -7.05
CA SER A 280 13.50 -9.00 -7.45
C SER A 280 12.06 -9.28 -7.02
N GLY A 281 11.59 -8.67 -5.92
CA GLY A 281 10.20 -8.73 -5.48
C GLY A 281 9.19 -8.21 -6.52
N TRP A 282 9.62 -7.37 -7.47
CA TRP A 282 8.75 -6.92 -8.56
C TRP A 282 8.41 -8.02 -9.56
N VAL A 283 9.25 -9.05 -9.72
CA VAL A 283 8.86 -10.25 -10.50
C VAL A 283 7.71 -10.94 -9.81
N PHE A 284 7.86 -11.21 -8.51
CA PHE A 284 6.84 -11.87 -7.70
C PHE A 284 5.53 -11.10 -7.75
N TRP A 285 5.57 -9.78 -7.58
CA TRP A 285 4.38 -8.94 -7.67
C TRP A 285 3.78 -8.93 -9.08
N SER A 286 4.58 -8.82 -10.15
CA SER A 286 4.08 -8.88 -11.52
C SER A 286 3.38 -10.22 -11.83
N LEU A 287 3.83 -11.33 -11.26
CA LEU A 287 3.17 -12.63 -11.39
C LEU A 287 1.83 -12.65 -10.65
N ILE A 288 1.75 -12.06 -9.45
CA ILE A 288 0.49 -11.87 -8.72
C ILE A 288 -0.50 -11.04 -9.55
N LEU A 289 -0.05 -9.93 -10.12
CA LEU A 289 -0.87 -9.08 -10.99
C LEU A 289 -1.43 -9.85 -12.19
N TYR A 290 -0.59 -10.71 -12.80
CA TYR A 290 -0.97 -11.49 -13.97
C TYR A 290 -1.95 -12.64 -13.64
N PHE A 291 -1.61 -13.47 -12.64
CA PHE A 291 -2.36 -14.70 -12.34
C PHE A 291 -3.54 -14.50 -11.38
N ILE A 292 -3.38 -13.65 -10.37
CA ILE A 292 -4.36 -13.48 -9.29
C ILE A 292 -5.29 -12.31 -9.58
N ILE A 293 -4.73 -11.10 -9.75
CA ILE A 293 -5.54 -9.88 -9.95
C ILE A 293 -6.13 -9.81 -11.35
N LYS A 294 -5.39 -10.32 -12.35
CA LYS A 294 -5.67 -10.25 -13.78
C LYS A 294 -5.61 -8.82 -14.32
N LEU A 295 -5.00 -8.66 -15.50
CA LEU A 295 -4.77 -7.35 -16.11
C LEU A 295 -6.05 -6.65 -16.60
N LYS A 296 -7.12 -7.41 -16.84
CA LYS A 296 -8.40 -6.89 -17.31
C LYS A 296 -9.27 -6.48 -16.13
N HIS A 297 -9.77 -5.25 -16.18
CA HIS A 297 -10.76 -4.79 -15.23
C HIS A 297 -12.18 -5.28 -15.63
N PRO A 298 -13.05 -5.71 -14.69
CA PRO A 298 -14.42 -6.12 -14.98
C PRO A 298 -15.27 -5.00 -15.60
N PRO A 299 -16.11 -5.27 -16.61
CA PRO A 299 -16.89 -4.22 -17.26
C PRO A 299 -17.96 -3.62 -16.34
N VAL A 300 -18.08 -2.29 -16.41
CA VAL A 300 -19.15 -1.51 -15.76
C VAL A 300 -20.23 -1.19 -16.80
N PRO A 301 -21.54 -1.37 -16.48
CA PRO A 301 -22.62 -1.12 -17.43
C PRO A 301 -22.72 0.32 -17.94
N ASP A 302 -22.35 1.29 -17.10
CA ASP A 302 -22.39 2.71 -17.42
C ASP A 302 -21.24 3.13 -18.35
N VAL A 303 -21.59 3.84 -19.44
CA VAL A 303 -20.65 4.34 -20.45
C VAL A 303 -20.38 5.85 -20.32
N THR A 304 -20.98 6.54 -19.35
CA THR A 304 -20.83 7.99 -19.18
C THR A 304 -19.37 8.40 -19.00
N LYS A 305 -19.02 9.56 -19.57
CA LYS A 305 -17.68 10.14 -19.43
C LYS A 305 -17.54 10.81 -18.05
N LEU A 306 -16.33 10.81 -17.54
CA LEU A 306 -15.95 11.59 -16.36
C LEU A 306 -15.96 13.08 -16.70
N ASP A 307 -16.30 13.93 -15.72
CA ASP A 307 -16.14 15.37 -15.83
C ASP A 307 -14.66 15.79 -15.70
N LEU A 308 -14.36 17.04 -16.03
CA LEU A 308 -13.00 17.58 -16.02
C LEU A 308 -12.35 17.53 -14.63
N GLY A 309 -13.13 17.73 -13.56
CA GLY A 309 -12.60 17.66 -12.19
C GLY A 309 -12.10 16.26 -11.84
N ARG A 310 -12.90 15.23 -12.15
CA ARG A 310 -12.48 13.83 -11.99
C ARG A 310 -11.28 13.48 -12.88
N MET A 311 -11.24 13.96 -14.12
CA MET A 311 -10.07 13.74 -14.98
C MET A 311 -8.79 14.32 -14.36
N PHE A 312 -8.85 15.56 -13.84
CA PHE A 312 -7.72 16.18 -13.14
C PHE A 312 -7.27 15.35 -11.94
N LEU A 313 -8.22 14.93 -11.08
CA LEU A 313 -7.90 14.10 -9.92
C LEU A 313 -7.26 12.76 -10.32
N GLY A 314 -7.70 12.17 -11.44
CA GLY A 314 -7.11 10.94 -11.95
C GLY A 314 -5.66 11.12 -12.41
N TYR A 315 -5.35 12.22 -13.11
CA TYR A 315 -3.95 12.55 -13.43
C TYR A 315 -3.12 12.83 -12.18
N LEU A 316 -3.67 13.54 -11.21
CA LEU A 316 -3.02 13.77 -9.91
C LEU A 316 -2.73 12.44 -9.19
N SER A 317 -3.62 11.46 -9.29
CA SER A 317 -3.40 10.14 -8.70
C SER A 317 -2.24 9.38 -9.38
N PHE A 318 -2.09 9.48 -10.70
CA PHE A 318 -0.94 8.91 -11.40
C PHE A 318 0.35 9.65 -11.06
N PHE A 319 0.28 10.96 -10.84
CA PHE A 319 1.41 11.72 -10.33
C PHE A 319 1.82 11.25 -8.92
N ILE A 320 0.86 11.06 -8.01
CA ILE A 320 1.10 10.50 -6.66
C ILE A 320 1.75 9.12 -6.75
N PHE A 321 1.26 8.25 -7.64
CA PHE A 321 1.88 6.96 -7.92
C PHE A 321 3.35 7.12 -8.30
N LEU A 322 3.65 7.96 -9.30
CA LEU A 322 5.01 8.14 -9.81
C LEU A 322 5.98 8.65 -8.74
N ILE A 323 5.56 9.61 -7.91
CA ILE A 323 6.45 10.17 -6.87
C ILE A 323 6.61 9.24 -5.65
N SER A 324 5.63 8.37 -5.39
CA SER A 324 5.66 7.43 -4.26
C SER A 324 6.30 6.09 -4.63
N PHE A 325 6.33 5.74 -5.91
CA PHE A 325 6.91 4.50 -6.40
C PHE A 325 8.43 4.50 -6.23
N SER A 326 8.96 3.44 -5.64
CA SER A 326 10.40 3.17 -5.58
C SER A 326 10.72 1.98 -6.49
N PRO A 327 11.60 2.11 -7.50
CA PRO A 327 12.02 0.99 -8.34
C PRO A 327 12.75 -0.11 -7.57
N MET A 328 13.37 0.23 -6.43
CA MET A 328 14.17 -0.67 -5.61
C MET A 328 13.83 -0.46 -4.12
N PRO A 329 12.61 -0.82 -3.68
CA PRO A 329 12.12 -0.46 -2.34
C PRO A 329 12.87 -1.20 -1.23
N ILE A 330 13.34 -2.42 -1.48
CA ILE A 330 14.00 -3.25 -0.47
C ILE A 330 15.25 -3.84 -1.10
N MET A 331 16.39 -3.68 -0.43
CA MET A 331 17.65 -4.31 -0.81
C MET A 331 18.14 -5.17 0.35
N LEU A 332 18.65 -6.35 0.01
CA LEU A 332 19.41 -7.20 0.93
C LEU A 332 20.84 -7.20 0.42
N THR A 333 21.71 -6.43 1.06
CA THR A 333 23.13 -6.40 0.69
C THR A 333 23.88 -7.45 1.50
N LEU A 334 24.79 -8.16 0.83
CA LEU A 334 25.74 -9.04 1.51
C LEU A 334 26.64 -8.20 2.42
N PRO A 335 27.11 -8.78 3.54
CA PRO A 335 28.11 -8.11 4.38
C PRO A 335 29.38 -7.85 3.55
N GLN A 336 29.92 -6.63 3.66
CA GLN A 336 31.17 -6.21 2.98
C GLN A 336 32.43 -6.52 3.79
#